data_AF-A0A3A6JG64-F1
#
_entry.id   AF-A0A3A6JG64-F1
#
_cell.length_a   1.000
_cell.length_b   1.000
_cell.length_c   1.000
_cell.angle_alpha   90.00
_cell.angle_beta   90.00
_cell.angle_gamma   90.00
#
_symmetry.space_group_name_H-M   'P 1'
#
loop_
_entity.id
_entity.type
_entity.pdbx_description
1 polymer ?
#
loop_
_entity_poly.entity_id
_entity_poly.type
_entity_poly.pdbx_seq_one_letter_code
_entity_poly.pdbx_strand_id
1 'polypeptide(L)'
;MTDNVKKELELHVRELQHSIDNIVPYADTTEDVVKMNFESIRLLVDYCEGLKNEKSNESSLCFRLSNFKGGMQVQKEKVLEALSNKECGYFYETNQKDFIQIPGAPIAYWISDNMKVVFLNSVSLEKIGKPEQGMATADNGRFVRCWYEVNNRKISIFESMQAKWYPYNNGGGFRKWYGFNIDVVNWENDGREIKAFPKAYVRNERDYFKSGITWNAITSSDVSVRFFEEGFIFSNAGMAIFTSEKYECYDNEGEEKC
;
A
#
# COMPACT_ATOMS: atom_id res chain seq x y z
N MET A 1 38.32 -21.22 -1.81
CA MET A 1 37.92 -21.06 -0.40
C MET A 1 38.94 -21.80 0.44
N THR A 2 39.57 -21.13 1.41
CA THR A 2 40.48 -21.77 2.37
C THR A 2 39.67 -22.63 3.34
N ASP A 3 40.23 -23.76 3.79
CA ASP A 3 39.55 -24.73 4.67
C ASP A 3 39.00 -24.11 5.97
N ASN A 4 39.56 -22.98 6.41
CA ASN A 4 39.06 -22.22 7.55
C ASN A 4 37.69 -21.57 7.27
N VAL A 5 37.48 -20.98 6.09
CA VAL A 5 36.19 -20.36 5.72
C VAL A 5 35.09 -21.42 5.64
N LYS A 6 35.43 -22.61 5.15
CA LYS A 6 34.50 -23.74 5.09
C LYS A 6 34.11 -24.26 6.48
N LYS A 7 35.06 -24.36 7.41
CA LYS A 7 34.78 -24.74 8.81
C LYS A 7 33.92 -23.72 9.53
N GLU A 8 34.17 -22.43 9.31
CA GLU A 8 33.43 -21.34 9.93
C GLU A 8 31.99 -21.27 9.41
N LEU A 9 31.80 -21.50 8.10
CA LEU A 9 30.48 -21.69 7.48
C LEU A 9 29.77 -22.95 7.99
N GLU A 10 30.45 -24.08 8.15
CA GLU A 10 29.86 -25.31 8.71
C GLU A 10 29.42 -25.14 10.17
N LEU A 11 30.13 -24.31 10.95
CA LEU A 11 29.77 -23.93 12.31
C LEU A 11 28.52 -23.04 12.35
N HIS A 12 28.49 -21.97 11.55
CA HIS A 12 27.31 -21.10 11.43
C HIS A 12 26.09 -21.86 10.95
N VAL A 13 26.25 -22.77 9.96
CA VAL A 13 25.15 -23.61 9.47
C VAL A 13 24.61 -24.54 10.55
N ARG A 14 25.46 -25.04 11.47
CA ARG A 14 25.01 -25.85 12.61
C ARG A 14 24.29 -25.01 13.66
N GLU A 15 24.75 -23.80 13.93
CA GLU A 15 24.10 -22.87 14.86
C GLU A 15 22.75 -22.37 14.33
N LEU A 16 22.67 -22.13 13.02
CA LEU A 16 21.45 -21.81 12.29
C LEU A 16 20.46 -22.99 12.31
N GLN A 17 20.92 -24.21 12.03
CA GLN A 17 20.10 -25.41 12.10
C GLN A 17 19.58 -25.62 13.53
N HIS A 18 20.43 -25.42 14.55
CA HIS A 18 20.04 -25.54 15.95
C HIS A 18 19.01 -24.48 16.37
N SER A 19 19.15 -23.23 15.89
CA SER A 19 18.17 -22.18 16.15
C SER A 19 16.83 -22.45 15.46
N ILE A 20 16.85 -22.93 14.21
CA ILE A 20 15.63 -23.33 13.48
C ILE A 20 14.94 -24.49 14.21
N ASP A 21 15.69 -25.52 14.59
CA ASP A 21 15.16 -26.71 15.26
C ASP A 21 14.63 -26.41 16.68
N ASN A 22 15.09 -25.32 17.33
CA ASN A 22 14.61 -24.88 18.65
C ASN A 22 13.42 -23.90 18.60
N ILE A 23 13.18 -23.24 17.47
CA ILE A 23 12.05 -22.31 17.28
C ILE A 23 10.77 -23.07 16.89
N VAL A 24 10.90 -24.19 16.19
CA VAL A 24 9.78 -24.99 15.64
C VAL A 24 8.99 -25.85 16.66
N PRO A 25 9.54 -26.36 17.79
CA PRO A 25 8.78 -27.25 18.68
C PRO A 25 7.78 -26.55 19.59
N TYR A 26 7.81 -25.22 19.71
CA TYR A 26 6.94 -24.45 20.62
C TYR A 26 5.56 -24.10 20.04
N ALA A 27 5.18 -24.68 18.89
CA ALA A 27 3.92 -24.41 18.22
C ALA A 27 2.72 -25.26 18.71
N ASP A 28 2.80 -25.93 19.87
CA ASP A 28 1.76 -26.90 20.28
C ASP A 28 1.22 -26.75 21.72
N THR A 29 1.31 -25.56 22.34
CA THR A 29 0.53 -25.27 23.56
C THR A 29 -0.13 -23.90 23.53
N THR A 30 -1.43 -23.91 23.82
CA THR A 30 -2.50 -22.97 23.48
C THR A 30 -2.55 -21.61 24.21
N GLU A 31 -1.47 -21.05 24.76
CA GLU A 31 -1.58 -19.77 25.50
C GLU A 31 -0.65 -18.62 25.03
N ASP A 32 0.38 -18.86 24.21
CA ASP A 32 1.18 -17.77 23.61
C ASP A 32 0.67 -17.29 22.22
N VAL A 33 -0.44 -17.88 21.75
CA VAL A 33 -1.04 -17.65 20.42
C VAL A 33 -1.72 -16.26 20.27
N VAL A 34 -1.82 -15.46 21.35
CA VAL A 34 -2.59 -14.19 21.35
C VAL A 34 -1.80 -12.97 20.82
N LYS A 35 -0.51 -13.11 20.42
CA LYS A 35 0.27 -11.99 19.86
C LYS A 35 1.01 -12.25 18.55
N MET A 36 0.63 -13.28 17.79
CA MET A 36 1.13 -13.48 16.43
C MET A 36 0.01 -13.17 15.43
N ASN A 37 -0.20 -11.87 15.18
CA ASN A 37 -1.01 -11.41 14.06
C ASN A 37 -0.42 -11.96 12.74
N PHE A 38 -1.28 -12.16 11.75
CA PHE A 38 -1.06 -12.72 10.39
C PHE A 38 0.25 -12.36 9.64
N GLU A 39 1.02 -11.38 10.10
CA GLU A 39 2.38 -11.07 9.63
C GLU A 39 3.41 -12.18 9.96
N SER A 40 3.17 -12.98 11.00
CA SER A 40 4.11 -14.01 11.45
C SER A 40 4.23 -15.22 10.51
N ILE A 41 3.23 -15.46 9.65
CA ILE A 41 3.30 -16.53 8.64
C ILE A 41 4.23 -16.12 7.48
N ARG A 42 4.38 -14.82 7.20
CA ARG A 42 5.36 -14.33 6.22
C ARG A 42 6.80 -14.42 6.74
N LEU A 43 6.99 -14.24 8.05
CA LEU A 43 8.28 -14.39 8.73
C LEU A 43 8.83 -15.83 8.69
N LEU A 44 8.00 -16.84 8.44
CA LEU A 44 8.48 -18.20 8.18
C LEU A 44 9.15 -18.35 6.80
N VAL A 45 9.04 -17.33 5.93
CA VAL A 45 9.56 -17.35 4.56
C VAL A 45 10.72 -16.36 4.36
N ASP A 46 11.02 -15.50 5.32
CA ASP A 46 12.10 -14.53 5.27
C ASP A 46 12.87 -14.58 6.60
N TYR A 47 14.21 -14.75 6.55
CA TYR A 47 15.04 -15.04 7.73
C TYR A 47 15.99 -13.89 8.03
N CYS A 48 16.15 -13.50 9.29
CA CYS A 48 17.16 -12.53 9.73
C CYS A 48 17.95 -13.09 10.92
N GLU A 49 19.27 -13.22 10.76
CA GLU A 49 20.21 -13.61 11.80
C GLU A 49 20.74 -12.37 12.53
N GLY A 50 20.92 -12.49 13.85
CA GLY A 50 21.50 -11.41 14.67
C GLY A 50 20.49 -10.41 15.25
N LEU A 51 19.18 -10.66 15.13
CA LEU A 51 18.15 -9.95 15.89
C LEU A 51 18.19 -10.42 17.35
N LYS A 52 19.05 -9.79 18.14
CA LYS A 52 19.15 -10.02 19.60
C LYS A 52 18.31 -8.98 20.33
N ASN A 53 17.71 -9.37 21.46
CA ASN A 53 17.00 -8.44 22.35
C ASN A 53 17.95 -7.57 23.20
N GLU A 54 19.17 -7.35 22.69
CA GLU A 54 20.27 -6.64 23.30
C GLU A 54 20.86 -5.68 22.27
N LYS A 55 21.42 -4.55 22.73
CA LYS A 55 22.07 -3.57 21.86
C LYS A 55 23.29 -4.20 21.18
N SER A 56 23.12 -4.65 19.94
CA SER A 56 24.21 -5.05 19.06
C SER A 56 24.57 -3.90 18.12
N ASN A 57 25.87 -3.67 17.92
CA ASN A 57 26.37 -2.80 16.85
C ASN A 57 26.64 -3.58 15.56
N GLU A 58 26.50 -4.90 15.57
CA GLU A 58 26.73 -5.75 14.41
C GLU A 58 25.52 -5.70 13.46
N SER A 59 25.81 -5.74 12.16
CA SER A 59 24.79 -5.84 11.14
C SER A 59 24.04 -7.16 11.26
N SER A 60 22.72 -7.12 11.10
CA SER A 60 21.89 -8.31 10.93
C SER A 60 21.96 -8.79 9.48
N LEU A 61 22.07 -10.10 9.30
CA LEU A 61 22.09 -10.75 7.99
C LEU A 61 20.67 -11.23 7.67
N CYS A 62 20.06 -10.66 6.63
CA CYS A 62 18.68 -10.92 6.28
C CYS A 62 18.55 -11.51 4.87
N PHE A 63 17.60 -12.44 4.72
CA PHE A 63 17.40 -13.24 3.52
C PHE A 63 15.93 -13.22 3.14
N ARG A 64 15.64 -12.74 1.92
CA ARG A 64 14.28 -12.70 1.38
C ARG A 64 13.99 -13.95 0.58
N LEU A 65 13.44 -14.97 1.23
CA LEU A 65 13.23 -16.27 0.59
C LEU A 65 11.79 -16.48 0.08
N SER A 66 10.91 -15.50 0.31
CA SER A 66 9.52 -15.47 -0.16
C SER A 66 9.29 -15.75 -1.65
N ASN A 67 10.30 -15.55 -2.50
CA ASN A 67 10.23 -15.83 -3.93
C ASN A 67 10.59 -17.28 -4.30
N PHE A 68 11.18 -18.06 -3.39
CA PHE A 68 11.61 -19.44 -3.65
C PHE A 68 10.55 -20.43 -3.16
N LYS A 69 9.91 -21.10 -4.12
CA LYS A 69 8.94 -22.17 -3.82
C LYS A 69 9.68 -23.47 -3.53
N GLY A 70 9.38 -24.08 -2.39
CA GLY A 70 9.98 -25.36 -1.99
C GLY A 70 9.91 -25.55 -0.48
N GLY A 71 10.18 -26.78 -0.03
CA GLY A 71 10.31 -27.08 1.39
C GLY A 71 11.64 -26.58 1.97
N MET A 72 11.89 -26.90 3.23
CA MET A 72 13.03 -26.42 4.02
C MET A 72 14.41 -26.65 3.36
N GLN A 73 14.55 -27.72 2.58
CA GLN A 73 15.78 -28.02 1.85
C GLN A 73 16.14 -26.94 0.82
N VAL A 74 15.16 -26.45 0.06
CA VAL A 74 15.36 -25.38 -0.94
C VAL A 74 15.72 -24.08 -0.25
N GLN A 75 15.10 -23.79 0.90
CA GLN A 75 15.41 -22.58 1.69
C GLN A 75 16.85 -22.61 2.21
N LYS A 76 17.30 -23.76 2.74
CA LYS A 76 18.68 -23.95 3.20
C LYS A 76 19.70 -23.74 2.10
N GLU A 77 19.47 -24.31 0.91
CA GLU A 77 20.34 -24.13 -0.25
C GLU A 77 20.43 -22.65 -0.66
N LYS A 78 19.32 -21.93 -0.63
CA LYS A 78 19.29 -20.50 -0.98
C LYS A 78 20.01 -19.61 0.02
N VAL A 79 19.96 -19.93 1.32
CA VAL A 79 20.76 -19.24 2.34
C VAL A 79 22.25 -19.48 2.13
N LEU A 80 22.66 -20.73 1.88
CA LEU A 80 24.07 -21.06 1.60
C LEU A 80 24.61 -20.36 0.34
N GLU A 81 23.78 -20.29 -0.70
CA GLU A 81 24.07 -19.55 -1.94
C GLU A 81 24.30 -18.06 -1.65
N ALA A 82 23.41 -17.44 -0.87
CA ALA A 82 23.52 -16.03 -0.47
C ALA A 82 24.75 -15.74 0.40
N LEU A 83 25.11 -16.65 1.31
CA LEU A 83 26.33 -16.53 2.12
C LEU A 83 27.60 -16.64 1.26
N SER A 84 27.55 -17.44 0.19
CA SER A 84 28.67 -17.61 -0.74
C SER A 84 28.77 -16.46 -1.75
N ASN A 85 27.64 -15.86 -2.12
CA ASN A 85 27.53 -14.72 -3.02
C ASN A 85 26.52 -13.70 -2.47
N LYS A 86 27.04 -12.68 -1.78
CA LYS A 86 26.22 -11.61 -1.18
C LYS A 86 25.45 -10.77 -2.23
N GLU A 87 25.88 -10.77 -3.49
CA GLU A 87 25.24 -10.05 -4.60
C GLU A 87 24.16 -10.89 -5.30
N CYS A 88 23.45 -11.76 -4.57
CA CYS A 88 22.42 -12.64 -5.12
C CYS A 88 21.04 -11.98 -5.31
N GLY A 89 20.89 -10.72 -4.87
CA GLY A 89 19.64 -9.94 -5.02
C GLY A 89 18.54 -10.27 -4.01
N TYR A 90 18.78 -11.20 -3.08
CA TYR A 90 17.86 -11.54 -1.99
C TYR A 90 18.55 -11.63 -0.62
N PHE A 91 19.82 -11.21 -0.54
CA PHE A 91 20.59 -11.04 0.69
C PHE A 91 20.69 -9.56 1.04
N TYR A 92 20.58 -9.26 2.33
CA TYR A 92 20.61 -7.90 2.86
C TYR A 92 21.40 -7.86 4.15
N GLU A 93 22.19 -6.81 4.32
CA GLU A 93 22.93 -6.53 5.55
C GLU A 93 22.40 -5.20 6.10
N THR A 94 21.83 -5.21 7.30
CA THR A 94 21.16 -4.02 7.88
C THR A 94 21.53 -3.82 9.33
N ASN A 95 21.68 -2.56 9.76
CA ASN A 95 21.84 -2.26 11.17
C ASN A 95 20.48 -2.27 11.87
N GLN A 96 20.39 -2.82 13.09
CA GLN A 96 19.14 -2.82 13.85
C GLN A 96 18.60 -1.41 14.12
N LYS A 97 19.48 -0.40 14.22
CA LYS A 97 19.10 1.00 14.42
C LYS A 97 18.33 1.57 13.22
N ASP A 98 18.46 0.97 12.04
CA ASP A 98 17.77 1.42 10.84
C ASP A 98 16.26 1.17 10.91
N PHE A 99 15.82 0.15 11.65
CA PHE A 99 14.39 -0.12 11.82
C PHE A 99 13.69 1.00 12.57
N ILE A 100 14.36 1.64 13.53
CA ILE A 100 13.81 2.74 14.33
C ILE A 100 13.59 4.01 13.48
N GLN A 101 14.28 4.13 12.34
CA GLN A 101 14.14 5.28 11.44
C GLN A 101 12.78 5.29 10.72
N ILE A 102 12.09 4.15 10.66
CA ILE A 102 10.78 4.03 10.03
C ILE A 102 9.70 4.13 11.12
N PRO A 103 8.68 4.99 10.98
CA PRO A 103 7.58 5.06 11.92
C PRO A 103 6.94 3.69 12.19
N GLY A 104 6.76 3.34 13.47
CA GLY A 104 6.27 2.02 13.89
C GLY A 104 7.35 0.93 14.01
N ALA A 105 8.59 1.24 13.63
CA ALA A 105 9.76 0.35 13.69
C ALA A 105 9.57 -1.05 13.07
N PRO A 106 9.05 -1.18 11.83
CA PRO A 106 8.96 -2.48 11.17
C PRO A 106 10.34 -3.05 10.83
N ILE A 107 10.44 -4.40 10.83
CA ILE A 107 11.64 -5.12 10.37
C ILE A 107 11.67 -5.12 8.83
N ALA A 108 12.02 -3.98 8.25
CA ALA A 108 11.98 -3.72 6.80
C ALA A 108 13.39 -3.74 6.19
N TYR A 109 14.12 -4.83 6.35
CA TYR A 109 15.54 -4.94 5.96
C TYR A 109 15.80 -4.79 4.44
N TRP A 110 14.77 -4.95 3.61
CA TRP A 110 14.88 -4.91 2.14
C TRP A 110 14.69 -3.52 1.54
N ILE A 111 14.39 -2.51 2.36
CA ILE A 111 14.15 -1.16 1.84
C ILE A 111 15.47 -0.48 1.46
N SER A 112 15.46 0.24 0.33
CA SER A 112 16.62 1.03 -0.10
C SER A 112 16.90 2.21 0.82
N ASP A 113 18.13 2.70 0.85
CA ASP A 113 18.48 3.90 1.61
C ASP A 113 17.70 5.15 1.17
N ASN A 114 17.36 5.28 -0.12
CA ASN A 114 16.47 6.34 -0.60
C ASN A 114 15.10 6.33 0.09
N MET A 115 14.54 5.14 0.34
CA MET A 115 13.27 5.00 1.06
C MET A 115 13.43 5.39 2.53
N LYS A 116 14.53 5.02 3.18
CA LYS A 116 14.85 5.46 4.55
C LYS A 116 14.92 6.98 4.63
N VAL A 117 15.62 7.61 3.69
CA VAL A 117 15.72 9.08 3.57
C VAL A 117 14.35 9.72 3.40
N VAL A 118 13.46 9.14 2.59
CA VAL A 118 12.09 9.64 2.42
C VAL A 118 11.33 9.59 3.75
N PHE A 119 11.38 8.49 4.51
CA PHE A 119 10.72 8.40 5.81
C PHE A 119 11.26 9.40 6.85
N LEU A 120 12.57 9.68 6.83
CA LEU A 120 13.20 10.63 7.75
C LEU A 120 12.91 12.09 7.42
N ASN A 121 12.99 12.45 6.13
CA ASN A 121 13.06 13.85 5.71
C ASN A 121 11.76 14.36 5.07
N SER A 122 10.84 13.49 4.68
CA SER A 122 9.61 13.90 3.99
C SER A 122 8.46 14.18 4.96
N VAL A 123 7.53 15.00 4.52
CA VAL A 123 6.28 15.24 5.25
C VAL A 123 5.36 14.03 5.08
N SER A 124 4.89 13.46 6.20
CA SER A 124 3.87 12.40 6.17
C SER A 124 2.62 12.85 5.43
N LEU A 125 2.08 11.98 4.58
CA LEU A 125 0.85 12.23 3.82
C LEU A 125 -0.33 12.62 4.73
N GLU A 126 -0.40 12.06 5.95
CA GLU A 126 -1.42 12.39 6.95
C GLU A 126 -1.46 13.89 7.31
N LYS A 127 -0.31 14.57 7.24
CA LYS A 127 -0.22 16.03 7.50
C LYS A 127 -0.66 16.87 6.30
N ILE A 128 -0.75 16.27 5.11
CA ILE A 128 -1.08 16.95 3.84
C ILE A 128 -2.57 16.80 3.53
N GLY A 129 -3.10 15.59 3.67
CA GLY A 129 -4.49 15.28 3.41
C GLY A 129 -4.90 13.95 4.00
N LYS A 130 -6.21 13.74 4.12
CA LYS A 130 -6.76 12.47 4.60
C LYS A 130 -7.35 11.70 3.42
N PRO A 131 -6.93 10.44 3.20
CA PRO A 131 -7.64 9.54 2.31
C PRO A 131 -9.10 9.39 2.76
N GLU A 132 -10.02 9.62 1.84
CA GLU A 132 -11.45 9.54 2.06
C GLU A 132 -12.06 8.47 1.15
N GLN A 133 -13.05 7.77 1.70
CA GLN A 133 -13.85 6.81 0.95
C GLN A 133 -15.15 7.47 0.51
N GLY A 134 -15.52 7.28 -0.75
CA GLY A 134 -16.73 7.87 -1.31
C GLY A 134 -17.96 6.99 -1.12
N MET A 135 -18.97 7.28 -1.94
CA MET A 135 -20.26 6.59 -1.93
C MET A 135 -20.15 5.12 -2.38
N ALA A 136 -20.86 4.23 -1.70
CA ALA A 136 -21.18 2.91 -2.24
C ALA A 136 -22.64 2.94 -2.75
N THR A 137 -22.85 2.79 -4.06
CA THR A 137 -24.20 2.83 -4.64
C THR A 137 -25.04 1.60 -4.28
N ALA A 138 -24.37 0.48 -4.01
CA ALA A 138 -24.95 -0.86 -3.83
C ALA A 138 -25.80 -1.38 -5.00
N ASP A 139 -25.89 -0.63 -6.11
CA ASP A 139 -26.54 -1.00 -7.36
C ASP A 139 -26.01 -0.10 -8.50
N ASN A 140 -24.84 -0.46 -9.05
CA ASN A 140 -24.27 0.28 -10.18
C ASN A 140 -25.18 0.24 -11.42
N GLY A 141 -25.90 -0.87 -11.62
CA GLY A 141 -26.84 -1.02 -12.74
C GLY A 141 -27.98 0.00 -12.69
N ARG A 142 -28.35 0.49 -11.51
CA ARG A 142 -29.31 1.58 -11.34
C ARG A 142 -28.68 2.97 -11.36
N PHE A 143 -27.57 3.16 -10.67
CA PHE A 143 -27.08 4.50 -10.33
C PHE A 143 -25.88 4.98 -11.13
N VAL A 144 -25.17 4.11 -11.86
CA VAL A 144 -23.93 4.47 -12.58
C VAL A 144 -24.09 4.17 -14.07
N ARG A 145 -23.64 5.09 -14.91
CA ARG A 145 -23.62 4.93 -16.37
C ARG A 145 -22.28 5.42 -16.91
N CYS A 146 -21.89 4.97 -18.09
CA CYS A 146 -20.90 5.72 -18.85
C CYS A 146 -21.52 7.04 -19.35
N TRP A 147 -20.74 8.12 -19.41
CA TRP A 147 -21.25 9.44 -19.82
C TRP A 147 -21.91 9.42 -21.22
N TYR A 148 -21.46 8.53 -22.10
CA TYR A 148 -21.99 8.38 -23.45
C TYR A 148 -23.28 7.55 -23.54
N GLU A 149 -23.72 6.91 -22.44
CA GLU A 149 -24.98 6.15 -22.38
C GLU A 149 -26.19 7.03 -22.04
N VAL A 150 -25.96 8.27 -21.59
CA VAL A 150 -27.01 9.17 -21.10
C VAL A 150 -27.11 10.42 -21.96
N ASN A 151 -28.25 11.11 -21.86
CA ASN A 151 -28.43 12.38 -22.53
C ASN A 151 -27.45 13.42 -21.96
N ASN A 152 -26.56 13.94 -22.80
CA ASN A 152 -25.54 14.92 -22.41
C ASN A 152 -26.10 16.19 -21.77
N ARG A 153 -27.34 16.59 -22.09
CA ARG A 153 -28.03 17.73 -21.47
C ARG A 153 -28.43 17.48 -20.01
N LYS A 154 -28.33 16.24 -19.55
CA LYS A 154 -28.58 15.84 -18.16
C LYS A 154 -27.30 15.57 -17.38
N ILE A 155 -26.14 15.86 -17.96
CA ILE A 155 -24.83 15.79 -17.31
C ILE A 155 -24.42 17.20 -16.90
N SER A 156 -23.93 17.36 -15.67
CA SER A 156 -23.23 18.57 -15.25
C SER A 156 -21.90 18.22 -14.61
N ILE A 157 -20.90 19.08 -14.85
CA ILE A 157 -19.64 19.11 -14.11
C ILE A 157 -19.63 20.19 -13.02
N PHE A 158 -20.64 21.06 -13.00
CA PHE A 158 -20.78 22.12 -12.01
C PHE A 158 -21.84 21.73 -10.99
N GLU A 159 -21.49 21.75 -9.70
CA GLU A 159 -22.41 21.48 -8.59
C GLU A 159 -23.64 22.40 -8.61
N SER A 160 -23.44 23.67 -8.96
CA SER A 160 -24.49 24.71 -8.96
C SER A 160 -25.61 24.47 -9.98
N MET A 161 -25.38 23.63 -10.99
CA MET A 161 -26.38 23.29 -11.99
C MET A 161 -27.13 22.02 -11.57
N GLN A 162 -28.46 22.09 -11.53
CA GLN A 162 -29.28 20.90 -11.29
C GLN A 162 -29.25 19.98 -12.51
N ALA A 163 -28.54 18.87 -12.37
CA ALA A 163 -28.47 17.80 -13.36
C ALA A 163 -28.79 16.45 -12.72
N LYS A 164 -29.00 15.44 -13.57
CA LYS A 164 -29.21 14.07 -13.10
C LYS A 164 -27.87 13.36 -12.88
N TRP A 165 -26.93 13.58 -13.80
CA TRP A 165 -25.69 12.82 -13.88
C TRP A 165 -24.49 13.73 -13.63
N TYR A 166 -23.56 13.28 -12.79
CA TYR A 166 -22.31 13.98 -12.50
C TYR A 166 -21.13 13.03 -12.67
N PRO A 167 -19.95 13.52 -13.10
CA PRO A 167 -18.73 12.71 -13.19
C PRO A 167 -18.47 11.90 -11.92
N TYR A 168 -18.06 10.64 -12.10
CA TYR A 168 -17.94 9.69 -11.00
C TYR A 168 -16.62 8.93 -11.02
N ASN A 169 -15.81 9.09 -9.97
CA ASN A 169 -14.57 8.35 -9.77
C ASN A 169 -14.87 6.95 -9.19
N ASN A 170 -14.90 5.96 -10.08
CA ASN A 170 -15.29 4.58 -9.77
C ASN A 170 -14.12 3.57 -9.72
N GLY A 171 -12.94 4.01 -9.27
CA GLY A 171 -11.74 3.18 -9.10
C GLY A 171 -10.94 2.97 -10.38
N GLY A 172 -11.60 2.66 -11.50
CA GLY A 172 -10.95 2.49 -12.81
C GLY A 172 -9.87 1.41 -12.83
N GLY A 173 -8.99 1.46 -13.85
CA GLY A 173 -7.85 0.54 -14.00
C GLY A 173 -6.50 1.18 -13.68
N PHE A 174 -5.43 0.49 -14.04
CA PHE A 174 -4.08 1.04 -13.96
C PHE A 174 -3.86 2.12 -15.04
N ARG A 175 -3.66 3.37 -14.61
CA ARG A 175 -3.22 4.50 -15.45
C ARG A 175 -2.56 5.56 -14.57
N LYS A 176 -1.47 6.16 -15.04
CA LYS A 176 -0.80 7.24 -14.31
C LYS A 176 -1.17 8.62 -14.86
N TRP A 177 -1.20 9.53 -13.90
CA TRP A 177 -1.43 10.97 -13.90
C TRP A 177 -2.86 11.43 -14.13
N TYR A 178 -3.59 10.93 -15.13
CA TYR A 178 -4.95 11.42 -15.41
C TYR A 178 -5.81 10.41 -16.18
N GLY A 179 -7.14 10.52 -16.08
CA GLY A 179 -8.11 9.79 -16.89
C GLY A 179 -8.93 8.73 -16.13
N PHE A 180 -9.62 7.87 -16.88
CA PHE A 180 -10.73 7.02 -16.39
C PHE A 180 -12.00 7.80 -16.00
N ASN A 181 -12.18 8.98 -16.59
CA ASN A 181 -13.34 9.84 -16.40
C ASN A 181 -14.51 9.41 -17.32
N ILE A 182 -14.88 8.13 -17.24
CA ILE A 182 -15.92 7.53 -18.09
C ILE A 182 -17.27 7.44 -17.40
N ASP A 183 -17.27 7.30 -16.08
CA ASP A 183 -18.48 7.05 -15.31
C ASP A 183 -19.15 8.35 -14.89
N VAL A 184 -20.48 8.31 -14.86
CA VAL A 184 -21.34 9.31 -14.25
C VAL A 184 -22.30 8.63 -13.28
N VAL A 185 -22.64 9.30 -12.18
CA VAL A 185 -23.56 8.80 -11.16
C VAL A 185 -24.81 9.65 -11.07
N ASN A 186 -25.94 9.00 -10.80
CA ASN A 186 -27.21 9.68 -10.57
C ASN A 186 -27.15 10.40 -9.22
N TRP A 187 -27.05 11.72 -9.27
CA TRP A 187 -27.06 12.61 -8.11
C TRP A 187 -28.20 13.64 -8.19
N GLU A 188 -29.26 13.32 -8.94
CA GLU A 188 -30.41 14.21 -9.13
C GLU A 188 -31.05 14.61 -7.80
N ASN A 189 -31.34 15.91 -7.66
CA ASN A 189 -31.91 16.50 -6.44
C ASN A 189 -31.07 16.13 -5.19
N ASP A 190 -29.77 16.44 -5.20
CA ASP A 190 -28.82 16.18 -4.11
C ASP A 190 -28.76 14.70 -3.69
N GLY A 191 -28.83 13.82 -4.69
CA GLY A 191 -28.80 12.38 -4.48
C GLY A 191 -30.05 11.82 -3.79
N ARG A 192 -31.22 12.49 -3.87
CA ARG A 192 -32.47 12.05 -3.21
C ARG A 192 -32.77 10.58 -3.45
N GLU A 193 -32.65 10.11 -4.70
CA GLU A 193 -32.96 8.73 -5.07
C GLU A 193 -32.00 7.72 -4.44
N ILE A 194 -30.69 8.00 -4.50
CA ILE A 194 -29.67 7.09 -3.97
C ILE A 194 -29.65 7.10 -2.44
N LYS A 195 -29.90 8.26 -1.80
CA LYS A 195 -30.05 8.37 -0.34
C LYS A 195 -31.28 7.63 0.18
N ALA A 196 -32.35 7.55 -0.63
CA ALA A 196 -33.54 6.76 -0.30
C ALA A 196 -33.35 5.25 -0.55
N PHE A 197 -32.26 4.83 -1.19
CA PHE A 197 -32.00 3.41 -1.45
C PHE A 197 -31.39 2.73 -0.21
N PRO A 198 -32.07 1.77 0.43
CA PRO A 198 -31.66 1.28 1.76
C PRO A 198 -30.27 0.65 1.84
N LYS A 199 -29.73 0.17 0.72
CA LYS A 199 -28.40 -0.46 0.67
C LYS A 199 -27.29 0.51 0.28
N ALA A 200 -27.62 1.66 -0.30
CA ALA A 200 -26.62 2.65 -0.64
C ALA A 200 -26.02 3.24 0.64
N TYR A 201 -24.74 3.58 0.58
CA TYR A 201 -24.03 4.23 1.66
C TYR A 201 -23.35 5.48 1.13
N VAL A 202 -23.99 6.61 1.36
CA VAL A 202 -23.52 7.95 1.01
C VAL A 202 -22.71 8.53 2.18
N ARG A 203 -21.52 9.05 1.90
CA ARG A 203 -20.62 9.63 2.90
C ARG A 203 -19.66 10.62 2.24
N ASN A 204 -19.02 11.44 3.08
CA ASN A 204 -18.03 12.42 2.66
C ASN A 204 -18.54 13.36 1.55
N GLU A 205 -19.84 13.69 1.58
CA GLU A 205 -20.47 14.61 0.64
C GLU A 205 -19.82 16.00 0.66
N ARG A 206 -19.25 16.40 1.81
CA ARG A 206 -18.47 17.63 1.98
C ARG A 206 -17.27 17.75 1.03
N ASP A 207 -16.83 16.63 0.44
CA ASP A 207 -15.68 16.53 -0.45
C ASP A 207 -16.10 16.24 -1.90
N TYR A 208 -17.41 16.18 -2.18
CA TYR A 208 -17.89 16.07 -3.55
C TYR A 208 -17.58 17.37 -4.30
N PHE A 209 -17.36 17.23 -5.61
CA PHE A 209 -17.09 18.31 -6.54
C PHE A 209 -15.76 19.06 -6.32
N LYS A 210 -14.95 18.70 -5.32
CA LYS A 210 -13.58 19.19 -5.17
C LYS A 210 -12.64 18.49 -6.14
N SER A 211 -11.58 19.19 -6.57
CA SER A 211 -10.44 18.58 -7.23
C SER A 211 -9.66 17.69 -6.26
N GLY A 212 -8.93 16.71 -6.78
CA GLY A 212 -8.14 15.84 -5.92
C GLY A 212 -7.41 14.75 -6.64
N ILE A 213 -6.94 13.79 -5.86
CA ILE A 213 -6.20 12.64 -6.34
C ILE A 213 -6.97 11.36 -6.00
N THR A 214 -7.16 10.47 -6.97
CA THR A 214 -7.88 9.20 -6.81
C THR A 214 -7.02 7.99 -7.18
N TRP A 215 -7.35 6.84 -6.60
CA TRP A 215 -6.78 5.54 -6.91
C TRP A 215 -7.85 4.45 -6.78
N ASN A 216 -7.58 3.28 -7.37
CA ASN A 216 -8.42 2.12 -7.16
C ASN A 216 -8.18 1.55 -5.74
N ALA A 217 -9.25 1.35 -4.97
CA ALA A 217 -9.20 0.79 -3.63
C ALA A 217 -8.58 -0.62 -3.59
N ILE A 218 -8.72 -1.39 -4.67
CA ILE A 218 -8.19 -2.76 -4.77
C ILE A 218 -7.42 -2.88 -6.08
N THR A 219 -6.14 -3.26 -5.99
CA THR A 219 -5.30 -3.56 -7.15
C THR A 219 -4.39 -4.74 -6.85
N SER A 220 -4.18 -5.59 -7.86
CA SER A 220 -3.15 -6.64 -7.84
C SER A 220 -1.86 -6.22 -8.57
N SER A 221 -1.86 -5.04 -9.18
CA SER A 221 -0.70 -4.42 -9.83
C SER A 221 -0.11 -3.29 -8.97
N ASP A 222 0.88 -2.59 -9.51
CA ASP A 222 1.41 -1.36 -8.92
C ASP A 222 0.32 -0.33 -8.60
N VAL A 223 0.59 0.49 -7.60
CA VAL A 223 -0.28 1.61 -7.22
C VAL A 223 -0.37 2.60 -8.39
N SER A 224 -1.61 2.95 -8.75
CA SER A 224 -1.95 3.87 -9.81
C SER A 224 -2.73 5.03 -9.22
N VAL A 225 -2.16 6.22 -9.37
CA VAL A 225 -2.67 7.46 -8.80
C VAL A 225 -2.96 8.43 -9.93
N ARG A 226 -4.11 9.10 -9.86
CA ARG A 226 -4.60 10.01 -10.91
C ARG A 226 -5.15 11.28 -10.29
N PHE A 227 -4.83 12.41 -10.90
CA PHE A 227 -5.49 13.67 -10.65
C PHE A 227 -6.88 13.68 -11.31
N PHE A 228 -7.83 14.37 -10.68
CA PHE A 228 -9.11 14.74 -11.26
C PHE A 228 -9.47 16.16 -10.84
N GLU A 229 -10.12 16.88 -11.74
CA GLU A 229 -10.54 18.27 -11.53
C GLU A 229 -11.82 18.34 -10.67
N GLU A 230 -12.27 19.55 -10.39
CA GLU A 230 -13.56 19.79 -9.75
C GLU A 230 -14.72 19.16 -10.54
N GLY A 231 -15.86 18.97 -9.87
CA GLY A 231 -17.08 18.44 -10.47
C GLY A 231 -17.30 16.94 -10.33
N PHE A 232 -16.35 16.22 -9.73
CA PHE A 232 -16.46 14.77 -9.54
C PHE A 232 -17.08 14.40 -8.20
N ILE A 233 -17.92 13.38 -8.22
CA ILE A 233 -18.28 12.57 -7.06
C ILE A 233 -17.36 11.34 -7.05
N PHE A 234 -17.02 10.79 -5.89
CA PHE A 234 -16.14 9.63 -5.79
C PHE A 234 -16.82 8.45 -5.08
N SER A 235 -16.36 7.25 -5.40
CA SER A 235 -16.94 6.00 -4.95
C SER A 235 -16.15 5.35 -3.81
N ASN A 236 -16.66 4.24 -3.31
CA ASN A 236 -15.91 3.35 -2.43
C ASN A 236 -14.79 2.58 -3.16
N ALA A 237 -14.87 2.44 -4.49
CA ALA A 237 -13.86 1.79 -5.33
C ALA A 237 -12.78 2.78 -5.83
N GLY A 238 -13.14 4.05 -5.98
CA GLY A 238 -12.26 5.18 -6.31
C GLY A 238 -12.11 6.07 -5.10
N MET A 239 -11.27 5.65 -4.16
CA MET A 239 -10.92 6.47 -3.00
C MET A 239 -10.22 7.74 -3.48
N ALA A 240 -10.31 8.80 -2.68
CA ALA A 240 -9.73 10.08 -3.03
C ALA A 240 -9.01 10.71 -1.83
N ILE A 241 -8.02 11.55 -2.11
CA ILE A 241 -7.43 12.45 -1.13
C ILE A 241 -7.58 13.87 -1.66
N PHE A 242 -7.93 14.76 -0.73
CA PHE A 242 -8.13 16.17 -0.97
C PHE A 242 -7.09 16.93 -0.16
N THR A 243 -6.49 17.94 -0.76
CA THR A 243 -5.47 18.77 -0.13
C THR A 243 -6.00 20.18 0.10
N SER A 244 -5.40 20.92 1.03
CA SER A 244 -5.62 22.36 1.10
C SER A 244 -4.85 23.07 -0.01
N GLU A 245 -5.31 24.25 -0.41
CA GLU A 245 -4.71 25.11 -1.45
C GLU A 245 -3.19 25.32 -1.28
N LYS A 246 -2.66 25.22 -0.05
CA LYS A 246 -1.24 25.35 0.26
C LYS A 246 -0.36 24.28 -0.42
N TYR A 247 -0.92 23.12 -0.75
CA TYR A 247 -0.19 22.00 -1.32
C TYR A 247 -0.45 21.80 -2.81
N GLU A 248 -1.17 22.72 -3.44
CA GLU A 248 -1.41 22.70 -4.88
C GLU A 248 -0.21 23.33 -5.60
N CYS A 249 0.42 22.55 -6.50
CA CYS A 249 1.56 23.03 -7.28
C CYS A 249 1.18 24.06 -8.35
N TYR A 250 -0.11 24.14 -8.69
CA TYR A 250 -0.63 25.07 -9.69
C TYR A 250 -1.83 25.80 -9.10
N ASP A 251 -2.00 27.06 -9.45
CA ASP A 251 -3.20 27.80 -9.12
C ASP A 251 -4.35 27.51 -10.10
N ASN A 252 -5.51 28.11 -9.84
CA ASN A 252 -6.71 27.97 -10.66
C ASN A 252 -6.55 28.57 -12.07
N GLU A 253 -5.46 29.30 -12.32
CA GLU A 253 -5.09 29.89 -13.62
C GLU A 253 -4.01 29.06 -14.33
N GLY A 254 -3.54 27.98 -13.70
CA GLY A 254 -2.52 27.07 -14.23
C GLY A 254 -1.08 27.55 -14.03
N GLU A 255 -0.86 28.59 -13.21
CA GLU A 255 0.48 29.07 -12.87
C GLU A 255 1.11 28.26 -11.75
N GLU A 256 2.39 27.94 -11.89
CA GLU A 256 3.14 27.12 -10.93
C GLU A 256 3.40 27.91 -9.63
N LYS A 257 2.95 27.35 -8.50
CA LYS A 257 3.03 27.93 -7.15
C LYS A 257 4.24 27.45 -6.33
N CYS A 258 5.01 26.49 -6.85
CA CYS A 258 6.08 25.78 -6.11
C CYS A 258 7.49 26.29 -6.43
#